data_AF-A0A937UP40-F1
#
_entry.id   AF-A0A937UP40-F1
#
_cell.length_a   1.000
_cell.length_b   1.000
_cell.length_c   1.000
_cell.angle_alpha   90.00
_cell.angle_beta   90.00
_cell.angle_gamma   90.00
#
_symmetry.space_group_name_H-M   'P 1'
#
loop_
_entity.id
_entity.type
_entity.pdbx_description
1 polymer ?
#
loop_
_entity_poly.entity_id
_entity_poly.type
_entity_poly.pdbx_seq_one_letter_code
_entity_poly.pdbx_strand_id
1 'polypeptide(L)'
;MSDLPELYGSLLVRTDFSDDAAWEAVCAASVMPSPEGFDAHLFFVNDPELADLTVDQVVALPGAQQYGVLFIVDHMTISDPENPVVAVEPRSGAGRHFRVIPAAMWSVENNLSIGNLQFSVFADSADPDGVFRGFASGG
;
A
#
# COMPACT_ATOMS: atom_id res chain seq x y z
N MET A 1 20.11 -9.51 -6.15
CA MET A 1 19.53 -8.62 -7.18
C MET A 1 18.07 -8.98 -7.18
N SER A 2 17.31 -8.31 -6.33
CA SER A 2 15.97 -8.74 -5.96
C SER A 2 14.99 -8.18 -6.98
N ASP A 3 14.49 -9.06 -7.84
CA ASP A 3 13.42 -8.77 -8.79
C ASP A 3 12.06 -8.99 -8.13
N LEU A 4 11.10 -8.12 -8.41
CA LEU A 4 9.72 -8.27 -7.93
C LEU A 4 8.92 -9.24 -8.85
N PRO A 5 8.11 -10.16 -8.30
CA PRO A 5 7.44 -11.23 -9.06
C PRO A 5 6.23 -10.76 -9.90
N GLU A 6 6.07 -11.19 -11.16
CA GLU A 6 4.84 -10.92 -11.94
C GLU A 6 3.62 -11.64 -11.32
N LEU A 7 2.69 -10.87 -10.75
CA LEU A 7 1.55 -11.40 -10.01
C LEU A 7 0.26 -10.64 -10.35
N TYR A 8 -0.87 -11.35 -10.35
CA TYR A 8 -2.20 -10.74 -10.47
C TYR A 8 -2.62 -10.17 -9.10
N GLY A 9 -2.05 -9.05 -8.70
CA GLY A 9 -2.33 -8.38 -7.43
C GLY A 9 -1.26 -7.31 -7.13
N SER A 10 -1.33 -6.71 -5.95
CA SER A 10 -0.38 -5.67 -5.53
C SER A 10 0.59 -6.18 -4.47
N LEU A 11 1.75 -5.55 -4.34
CA LEU A 11 2.72 -5.91 -3.30
C LEU A 11 2.50 -5.07 -2.04
N LEU A 12 2.67 -5.71 -0.88
CA LEU A 12 2.87 -5.05 0.41
C LEU A 12 4.33 -5.28 0.84
N VAL A 13 5.15 -4.25 0.68
CA VAL A 13 6.60 -4.29 0.86
C VAL A 13 6.97 -3.81 2.26
N ARG A 14 7.60 -4.66 3.04
CA ARG A 14 8.15 -4.29 4.35
C ARG A 14 9.48 -3.58 4.17
N THR A 15 9.60 -2.38 4.74
CA THR A 15 10.85 -1.60 4.79
C THR A 15 11.27 -1.29 6.23
N ASP A 16 10.33 -1.27 7.17
CA ASP A 16 10.64 -1.20 8.61
C ASP A 16 10.55 -2.60 9.25
N PHE A 17 11.66 -3.01 9.86
CA PHE A 17 11.84 -4.30 10.53
C PHE A 17 11.95 -4.18 12.07
N SER A 18 11.56 -3.05 12.64
CA SER A 18 11.72 -2.76 14.08
C SER A 18 10.73 -3.52 14.97
N ASP A 19 9.58 -3.93 14.43
CA ASP A 19 8.54 -4.67 15.15
C ASP A 19 7.88 -5.70 14.24
N ASP A 20 8.11 -6.98 14.51
CA ASP A 20 7.50 -8.10 13.78
C ASP A 20 6.02 -8.27 14.11
N ALA A 21 5.59 -7.98 15.34
CA ALA A 21 4.20 -8.13 15.73
C ALA A 21 3.33 -7.07 15.06
N ALA A 22 3.83 -5.83 14.96
CA ALA A 22 3.18 -4.77 14.21
C ALA A 22 3.07 -5.12 12.71
N TRP A 23 4.15 -5.64 12.11
CA TRP A 23 4.11 -6.13 10.73
C TRP A 23 3.02 -7.20 10.50
N GLU A 24 2.97 -8.23 11.35
CA GLU A 24 1.95 -9.28 11.24
C GLU A 24 0.52 -8.73 11.41
N ALA A 25 0.33 -7.74 12.30
CA ALA A 25 -0.95 -7.07 12.48
C ALA A 25 -1.39 -6.29 11.22
N VAL A 26 -0.45 -5.57 10.58
CA VAL A 26 -0.71 -4.86 9.32
C VAL A 26 -1.06 -5.83 8.20
N CYS A 27 -0.31 -6.92 8.06
CA CYS A 27 -0.60 -7.98 7.09
C CYS A 27 -2.02 -8.53 7.29
N ALA A 28 -2.37 -8.94 8.51
CA ALA A 28 -3.69 -9.47 8.81
C ALA A 28 -4.80 -8.46 8.53
N ALA A 29 -4.62 -7.20 8.91
CA ALA A 29 -5.62 -6.16 8.69
C ALA A 29 -5.78 -5.78 7.21
N SER A 30 -4.71 -5.87 6.41
CA SER A 30 -4.71 -5.49 4.99
C SER A 30 -5.51 -6.42 4.07
N VAL A 31 -5.75 -7.66 4.51
CA VAL A 31 -6.51 -8.69 3.76
C VAL A 31 -7.82 -9.06 4.45
N MET A 32 -8.20 -8.38 5.53
CA MET A 32 -9.49 -8.57 6.16
C MET A 32 -10.61 -8.11 5.21
N PRO A 33 -11.65 -8.92 4.97
CA PRO A 33 -12.78 -8.50 4.17
C PRO A 33 -13.50 -7.29 4.79
N SER A 34 -13.86 -6.33 3.96
CA SER A 34 -14.78 -5.24 4.28
C SER A 34 -16.17 -5.76 4.70
N PRO A 35 -17.01 -4.94 5.35
CA PRO A 35 -18.39 -5.31 5.66
C PRO A 35 -19.20 -5.80 4.44
N GLU A 36 -18.88 -5.30 3.25
CA GLU A 36 -19.49 -5.67 1.98
C GLU A 36 -18.88 -6.94 1.35
N GLY A 37 -17.84 -7.53 1.96
CA GLY A 37 -17.22 -8.78 1.53
C GLY A 37 -16.09 -8.62 0.51
N PHE A 38 -15.52 -7.42 0.35
CA PHE A 38 -14.34 -7.19 -0.48
C PHE A 38 -13.05 -7.22 0.33
N ASP A 39 -12.04 -7.95 -0.14
CA ASP A 39 -10.67 -7.95 0.36
C ASP A 39 -9.69 -7.48 -0.72
N ALA A 40 -8.47 -7.10 -0.30
CA ALA A 40 -7.38 -6.71 -1.19
C ALA A 40 -6.55 -7.93 -1.62
N HIS A 41 -6.20 -8.04 -2.89
CA HIS A 41 -5.31 -9.11 -3.33
C HIS A 41 -3.84 -8.68 -3.23
N LEU A 42 -3.20 -9.08 -2.13
CA LEU A 42 -1.86 -8.65 -1.77
C LEU A 42 -0.84 -9.79 -1.70
N PHE A 43 0.40 -9.49 -2.08
CA PHE A 43 1.56 -10.34 -1.84
C PHE A 43 2.53 -9.66 -0.90
N PHE A 44 2.82 -10.33 0.21
CA PHE A 44 3.66 -9.79 1.26
C PHE A 44 5.13 -10.01 0.95
N VAL A 45 5.91 -8.94 0.89
CA VAL A 45 7.35 -8.97 0.65
C VAL A 45 8.06 -8.63 1.95
N ASN A 46 8.65 -9.64 2.57
CA ASN A 46 9.39 -9.57 3.83
C ASN A 46 10.85 -10.00 3.58
N ASP A 47 11.61 -9.14 2.89
CA ASP A 47 13.00 -9.37 2.54
C ASP A 47 13.88 -8.33 3.26
N PRO A 48 14.78 -8.74 4.18
CA PRO A 48 15.67 -7.83 4.89
C PRO A 48 16.57 -6.98 3.99
N GLU A 49 16.80 -7.35 2.72
CA GLU A 49 17.51 -6.50 1.75
C GLU A 49 16.76 -5.19 1.43
N LEU A 50 15.47 -5.12 1.75
CA LEU A 50 14.61 -3.95 1.54
C LEU A 50 14.51 -3.04 2.78
N ALA A 51 15.23 -3.37 3.85
CA ALA A 51 15.24 -2.57 5.07
C ALA A 51 15.70 -1.13 4.79
N ASP A 52 15.02 -0.18 5.44
CA ASP A 52 15.31 1.26 5.39
C ASP A 52 15.20 1.92 4.00
N LEU A 53 14.68 1.21 2.99
CA LEU A 53 14.44 1.81 1.68
C LEU A 53 13.33 2.87 1.74
N THR A 54 13.59 4.02 1.14
CA THR A 54 12.57 5.06 0.95
C THR A 54 11.58 4.67 -0.14
N VAL A 55 10.43 5.36 -0.19
CA VAL A 55 9.42 5.19 -1.26
C VAL A 55 10.05 5.29 -2.66
N ASP A 56 10.90 6.30 -2.88
CA ASP A 56 11.59 6.49 -4.16
C ASP A 56 12.54 5.33 -4.50
N GLN A 57 13.24 4.80 -3.50
CA GLN A 57 14.13 3.66 -3.68
C GLN A 57 13.36 2.38 -4.01
N VAL A 58 12.21 2.15 -3.37
CA VAL A 58 11.32 1.02 -3.68
C VAL A 58 10.76 1.14 -5.10
N VAL A 59 10.31 2.33 -5.51
CA VAL A 59 9.81 2.59 -6.87
C VAL A 59 10.91 2.44 -7.94
N ALA A 60 12.17 2.65 -7.57
CA ALA A 60 13.32 2.47 -8.46
C ALA A 60 13.75 0.99 -8.61
N LEU A 61 13.18 0.05 -7.85
CA LEU A 61 13.52 -1.37 -7.95
C LEU A 61 13.11 -1.96 -9.31
N PRO A 62 13.89 -2.91 -9.85
CA PRO A 62 13.51 -3.66 -11.04
C PRO A 62 12.12 -4.31 -10.87
N GLY A 63 11.27 -4.15 -11.89
CA GLY A 63 9.91 -4.69 -11.89
C GLY A 63 8.87 -3.82 -11.15
N ALA A 64 9.25 -2.80 -10.37
CA ALA A 64 8.27 -1.96 -9.66
C ALA A 64 7.20 -1.34 -10.59
N GLN A 65 7.59 -0.95 -11.81
CA GLN A 65 6.68 -0.36 -12.80
C GLN A 65 5.65 -1.34 -13.39
N GLN A 66 5.74 -2.64 -13.10
CA GLN A 66 4.76 -3.63 -13.55
C GLN A 66 3.45 -3.57 -12.75
N TYR A 67 3.47 -2.99 -11.55
CA TYR A 67 2.30 -2.91 -10.68
C TYR A 67 1.50 -1.63 -10.88
N GLY A 68 0.18 -1.75 -10.69
CA GLY A 68 -0.73 -0.60 -10.62
C GLY A 68 -0.47 0.29 -9.42
N VAL A 69 -0.18 -0.35 -8.28
CA VAL A 69 0.14 0.29 -7.01
C VAL A 69 1.11 -0.61 -6.24
N LEU A 70 2.03 0.00 -5.50
CA LEU A 70 2.79 -0.68 -4.45
C LEU A 70 2.32 -0.14 -3.10
N PHE A 71 2.25 -1.04 -2.12
CA PHE A 71 2.03 -0.68 -0.73
C PHE A 71 3.34 -0.85 0.04
N ILE A 72 3.71 0.13 0.86
CA ILE A 72 4.98 0.12 1.59
C ILE A 72 4.69 0.29 3.09
N VAL A 73 5.18 -0.67 3.88
CA VAL A 73 5.17 -0.64 5.34
C VAL A 73 6.48 -0.06 5.81
N ASP A 74 6.42 1.24 6.12
CA ASP A 74 7.53 2.05 6.61
C ASP A 74 7.44 2.30 8.12
N HIS A 75 8.36 3.09 8.67
CA HIS A 75 8.41 3.36 10.10
C HIS A 75 7.12 3.96 10.66
N MET A 76 6.47 4.86 9.92
CA MET A 76 5.20 5.45 10.35
C MET A 76 4.08 4.40 10.34
N THR A 77 4.06 3.50 9.36
CA THR A 77 3.12 2.38 9.34
C THR A 77 3.25 1.50 10.59
N ILE A 78 4.48 1.24 11.04
CA ILE A 78 4.73 0.39 12.21
C ILE A 78 4.45 1.11 13.54
N SER A 79 4.78 2.40 13.64
CA SER A 79 4.74 3.15 14.90
C SER A 79 3.41 3.85 15.17
N ASP A 80 2.60 4.13 14.15
CA ASP A 80 1.33 4.82 14.29
C ASP A 80 0.18 3.84 14.64
N PRO A 81 -0.71 4.17 15.60
CA PRO A 81 -1.83 3.30 15.99
C PRO A 81 -2.84 2.95 14.89
N GLU A 82 -2.97 3.76 13.83
CA GLU A 82 -3.85 3.46 12.68
C GLU A 82 -3.14 2.65 11.59
N ASN A 83 -1.83 2.42 11.75
CA ASN A 83 -0.94 1.76 10.81
C ASN A 83 -1.10 2.22 9.34
N PRO A 84 -1.06 3.52 9.06
CA PRO A 84 -1.34 4.06 7.73
C PRO A 84 -0.21 3.67 6.75
N VAL A 85 -0.52 2.73 5.85
CA VAL A 85 0.40 2.17 4.85
C VAL A 85 0.59 3.15 3.70
N VAL A 86 1.80 3.29 3.18
CA VAL A 86 2.03 4.11 1.98
C VAL A 86 1.49 3.39 0.75
N ALA A 87 0.60 4.01 -0.01
CA ALA A 87 0.24 3.59 -1.37
C ALA A 87 0.98 4.49 -2.36
N VAL A 88 1.68 3.90 -3.33
CA VAL A 88 2.45 4.65 -4.35
C VAL A 88 2.16 4.13 -5.76
N GLU A 89 1.99 5.04 -6.71
CA GLU A 89 1.88 4.72 -8.14
C GLU A 89 3.27 4.75 -8.79
N PRO A 90 3.89 3.58 -9.10
CA PRO A 90 5.29 3.52 -9.53
C PRO A 90 5.53 4.17 -10.91
N ARG A 91 4.47 4.31 -11.70
CA ARG A 91 4.50 4.80 -13.09
C ARG A 91 4.39 6.32 -13.22
N SER A 92 4.11 7.04 -12.13
CA SER A 92 3.75 8.47 -12.16
C SER A 92 4.93 9.46 -12.25
N GLY A 93 6.19 8.99 -12.16
CA GLY A 93 7.36 9.87 -12.05
C GLY A 93 7.46 10.51 -10.65
N ALA A 94 8.61 10.34 -9.98
CA ALA A 94 8.82 10.68 -8.56
C ALA A 94 7.80 10.09 -7.56
N GLY A 95 7.03 9.07 -7.96
CA GLY A 95 6.19 8.26 -7.07
C GLY A 95 5.13 9.05 -6.31
N ARG A 96 4.10 9.57 -7.00
CA ARG A 96 2.92 10.13 -6.31
C ARG A 96 2.40 9.09 -5.32
N HIS A 97 2.35 9.47 -4.04
CA HIS A 97 1.94 8.60 -2.96
C HIS A 97 0.99 9.29 -1.99
N PHE A 98 0.19 8.50 -1.30
CA PHE A 98 -0.64 8.90 -0.15
C PHE A 98 -0.59 7.77 0.89
N ARG A 99 -1.20 7.95 2.05
CA ARG A 99 -1.32 6.86 3.03
C ARG A 99 -2.73 6.30 3.06
N VAL A 100 -2.88 5.03 3.38
CA VAL A 100 -4.16 4.33 3.48
C VAL A 100 -4.16 3.44 4.70
N ILE A 101 -5.23 3.47 5.50
CA ILE A 101 -5.37 2.51 6.60
C ILE A 101 -5.58 1.10 6.04
N PRO A 102 -5.12 0.04 6.73
CA PRO A 102 -5.23 -1.33 6.20
C PRO A 102 -6.66 -1.73 5.81
N ALA A 103 -7.65 -1.32 6.61
CA ALA A 103 -9.07 -1.61 6.37
C ALA A 103 -9.65 -0.98 5.08
N ALA A 104 -8.99 0.02 4.50
CA ALA A 104 -9.42 0.70 3.27
C ALA A 104 -8.58 0.30 2.04
N MET A 105 -7.54 -0.53 2.20
CA MET A 105 -6.63 -0.93 1.12
C MET A 105 -7.34 -1.67 -0.02
N TRP A 106 -8.34 -2.50 0.29
CA TRP A 106 -9.14 -3.24 -0.71
C TRP A 106 -9.75 -2.28 -1.75
N SER A 107 -10.18 -1.10 -1.32
CA SER A 107 -10.82 -0.13 -2.22
C SER A 107 -9.81 0.40 -3.23
N VAL A 108 -8.58 0.69 -2.78
CA VAL A 108 -7.49 1.14 -3.64
C VAL A 108 -7.06 0.02 -4.58
N GLU A 109 -6.75 -1.16 -4.04
CA GLU A 109 -6.23 -2.30 -4.79
C GLU A 109 -7.22 -2.76 -5.87
N ASN A 110 -8.47 -3.08 -5.49
CA ASN A 110 -9.47 -3.63 -6.40
C ASN A 110 -9.82 -2.66 -7.53
N ASN A 111 -9.89 -1.36 -7.25
CA ASN A 111 -10.22 -0.38 -8.27
C ASN A 111 -9.07 -0.15 -9.26
N LEU A 112 -7.82 -0.12 -8.78
CA LEU A 112 -6.66 0.08 -9.64
C LEU A 112 -6.33 -1.17 -10.46
N SER A 113 -6.52 -2.37 -9.89
CA SER A 113 -6.22 -3.64 -10.56
C SER A 113 -7.14 -3.90 -11.77
N ILE A 114 -8.39 -3.44 -11.72
CA ILE A 114 -9.35 -3.56 -12.84
C ILE A 114 -9.51 -2.26 -13.65
N GLY A 115 -8.81 -1.20 -13.29
CA GLY A 115 -8.86 0.10 -13.98
C GLY A 115 -10.19 0.85 -13.83
N ASN A 116 -10.92 0.67 -12.71
CA ASN A 116 -12.20 1.32 -12.46
C ASN A 116 -12.06 2.80 -12.03
N LEU A 117 -11.09 3.09 -11.16
CA LEU A 117 -10.74 4.46 -10.72
C LEU A 117 -9.26 4.73 -10.94
N GLN A 118 -8.89 6.01 -10.97
CA GLN A 118 -7.50 6.44 -11.06
C GLN A 118 -6.90 6.64 -9.67
N PHE A 119 -5.58 6.47 -9.54
CA PHE A 119 -4.85 6.67 -8.28
C PHE A 119 -5.08 8.05 -7.66
N SER A 120 -5.16 9.08 -8.50
CA SER A 120 -5.42 10.47 -8.09
C SER A 120 -6.73 10.63 -7.31
N VAL A 121 -7.77 9.87 -7.65
CA VAL A 121 -9.07 9.94 -6.96
C VAL A 121 -8.93 9.58 -5.49
N PHE A 122 -8.12 8.58 -5.16
CA PHE A 122 -7.86 8.18 -3.78
C PHE A 122 -6.98 9.19 -3.05
N ALA A 123 -5.90 9.64 -3.71
CA ALA A 123 -5.01 10.64 -3.15
C ALA A 123 -5.74 11.96 -2.83
N ASP A 124 -6.66 12.38 -3.70
CA ASP A 124 -7.46 13.60 -3.52
C ASP A 124 -8.60 13.42 -2.49
N SER A 125 -8.93 12.17 -2.15
CA SER A 125 -9.94 11.82 -1.14
C SER A 125 -9.34 11.51 0.24
N ALA A 126 -8.02 11.61 0.39
CA ALA A 126 -7.37 11.47 1.69
C ALA A 126 -7.80 12.60 2.63
N ASP A 127 -7.85 12.30 3.93
CA ASP A 127 -8.13 13.28 4.97
C ASP A 127 -7.05 14.38 5.03
N PRO A 128 -7.24 15.48 5.77
CA PRO A 128 -6.25 16.56 5.85
C PRO A 128 -4.85 16.14 6.34
N ASP A 129 -4.73 15.00 6.98
CA ASP A 129 -3.45 14.39 7.40
C ASP A 129 -2.78 13.54 6.30
N GLY A 130 -3.40 13.44 5.13
CA GLY A 130 -2.91 12.67 3.99
C GLY A 130 -3.21 11.17 4.04
N VAL A 131 -4.09 10.74 4.96
CA VAL A 131 -4.51 9.34 5.11
C VAL A 131 -5.90 9.12 4.53
N PHE A 132 -6.01 8.18 3.59
CA PHE A 132 -7.26 7.69 3.04
C PHE A 132 -7.87 6.66 3.99
N ARG A 133 -9.04 6.98 4.54
CA ARG A 133 -9.83 6.11 5.44
C ARG A 133 -11.10 5.55 4.78
N GLY A 134 -11.23 5.73 3.47
CA GLY A 134 -12.44 5.44 2.70
C GLY A 134 -13.03 6.71 2.08
N PHE A 135 -13.92 6.55 1.10
CA PHE A 135 -14.65 7.68 0.55
C PHE A 135 -15.63 8.22 1.59
N ALA A 136 -15.65 9.53 1.77
CA ALA A 136 -16.66 10.17 2.61
C ALA A 136 -18.05 9.73 2.14
N SER A 137 -18.85 9.21 3.06
CA SER A 137 -20.27 9.00 2.80
C SER A 137 -20.86 10.37 2.50
N GLY A 138 -21.34 10.59 1.27
CA GLY A 138 -21.98 11.85 0.91
C GLY A 138 -23.07 12.19 1.94
N GLY A 139 -22.94 13.36 2.56
CA GLY A 139 -23.97 13.91 3.45
C GLY A 139 -25.21 14.34 2.69
#